data_AF-A0A165KIU7-F1
#
_entry.id   AF-A0A165KIU7-F1
#
_cell.length_a   1.000
_cell.length_b   1.000
_cell.length_c   1.000
_cell.angle_alpha   90.00
_cell.angle_beta   90.00
_cell.angle_gamma   90.00
#
_symmetry.space_group_name_H-M   'P 1'
#
loop_
_entity.id
_entity.type
_entity.pdbx_description
1 polymer ?
#
loop_
_entity_poly.entity_id
_entity_poly.type
_entity_poly.pdbx_seq_one_letter_code
_entity_poly.pdbx_strand_id
1 'polypeptide(L)'
;MSEAPATGGKAGYRAAISAFLQERLQAKLDKLKPDDPQRDEVIASFAHDVWLANAAKRVEQIQAVTHSLKPIHPDARGTNFYVEPRTLPSLAELGSHALGERFVGDVVGNAAALDVYKLLKLEVSGRSLLAALLAHDADALAALHADQAQAQALRDAFVSLTQPRAEGPSSHTLAKQLYWLTGSDACDDAHYTLLAPLYATSLAHAVHAQLQEDRFGETNKAARQARRERKMHDGVFHDYPGLAVQNMGGTKPQNISQLNSERRGVNYLLSSLPPQWKASAVRLPVHATSVFDRLFIARPEVRRTVRALRVFLESDPDAKLATRERREELLDALVDELVSLAAELQQILPPGWSRDDERFKELIYEEALWLDPLRAEIPEEAQFAHDWQYTDWPAAIGKAFGNWLNAQLRGKLPMGDAEAREWKKVFLTDDDGFKQQLRELRDKLGTPHYIPIRKTHAEPLALREENP
;
A
#
# COMPACT_ATOMS: atom_id res chain seq x y z
N MET A 1 -5.29 0.60 66.17
CA MET A 1 -6.33 -0.23 65.55
C MET A 1 -6.78 0.44 64.27
N SER A 2 -6.44 -0.16 63.14
CA SER A 2 -7.31 -0.27 61.97
C SER A 2 -6.60 -1.23 61.01
N GLU A 3 -6.60 -2.51 61.38
CA GLU A 3 -6.41 -3.59 60.42
C GLU A 3 -7.61 -3.57 59.48
N ALA A 4 -7.33 -3.51 58.19
CA ALA A 4 -8.23 -3.91 57.13
C ALA A 4 -7.48 -4.93 56.24
N PRO A 5 -8.18 -5.95 55.72
CA PRO A 5 -7.64 -7.29 55.60
C PRO A 5 -6.77 -7.51 54.36
N ALA A 6 -5.81 -8.41 54.51
CA ALA A 6 -5.05 -9.01 53.44
C ALA A 6 -5.94 -9.99 52.63
N THR A 7 -6.42 -9.57 51.46
CA THR A 7 -6.96 -10.49 50.44
C THR A 7 -6.68 -9.96 49.04
N GLY A 8 -5.80 -10.66 48.32
CA GLY A 8 -5.47 -10.43 46.90
C GLY A 8 -4.01 -10.80 46.62
N GLY A 9 -3.73 -12.09 46.36
CA GLY A 9 -2.38 -12.60 46.12
C GLY A 9 -1.66 -11.87 44.99
N LYS A 10 -0.66 -11.05 45.33
CA LYS A 10 0.28 -10.47 44.37
C LYS A 10 1.19 -11.60 43.88
N ALA A 11 1.01 -12.05 42.64
CA ALA A 11 1.92 -12.98 41.99
C ALA A 11 3.28 -12.28 41.77
N GLY A 12 4.23 -12.49 42.68
CA GLY A 12 5.61 -11.98 42.53
C GLY A 12 6.43 -12.80 41.52
N TYR A 13 7.57 -12.27 41.08
CA TYR A 13 8.46 -12.94 40.12
C TYR A 13 8.79 -14.39 40.51
N ARG A 14 8.96 -14.66 41.81
CA ARG A 14 9.22 -16.02 42.31
C ARG A 14 8.07 -16.99 41.99
N ALA A 15 6.82 -16.58 42.17
CA ALA A 15 5.66 -17.40 41.86
C ALA A 15 5.55 -17.66 40.35
N ALA A 16 5.82 -16.63 39.53
CA ALA A 16 5.85 -16.78 38.07
C ALA A 16 6.94 -17.76 37.60
N ILE A 17 8.14 -17.68 38.18
CA ILE A 17 9.24 -18.62 37.90
C ILE A 17 8.85 -20.04 38.33
N SER A 18 8.31 -20.23 39.53
CA SER A 18 7.87 -21.56 39.99
C SER A 18 6.78 -22.15 39.11
N ALA A 19 5.78 -21.37 38.70
CA ALA A 19 4.73 -21.81 37.79
C ALA A 19 5.31 -22.22 36.42
N PHE A 20 6.22 -21.43 35.87
CA PHE A 20 6.91 -21.71 34.61
C PHE A 20 7.71 -23.01 34.66
N LEU A 21 8.44 -23.25 35.76
CA LEU A 21 9.21 -24.49 35.94
C LEU A 21 8.29 -25.69 36.10
N GLN A 22 7.19 -25.55 36.86
CA GLN A 22 6.22 -26.62 37.08
C GLN A 22 5.51 -27.04 35.79
N GLU A 23 5.07 -26.08 34.97
CA GLU A 23 4.44 -26.36 33.67
C GLU A 23 5.38 -27.17 32.76
N ARG A 24 6.66 -26.78 32.71
CA ARG A 24 7.67 -27.46 31.90
C ARG A 24 8.07 -28.83 32.45
N LEU A 25 8.13 -28.96 33.76
CA LEU A 25 8.34 -30.23 34.42
C LEU A 25 7.21 -31.18 34.03
N GLN A 26 5.95 -30.76 34.19
CA GLN A 26 4.79 -31.57 33.84
C GLN A 26 4.82 -31.98 32.36
N ALA A 27 5.07 -31.04 31.44
CA ALA A 27 5.14 -31.33 30.01
C ALA A 27 6.27 -32.32 29.62
N LYS A 28 7.33 -32.44 30.43
CA LYS A 28 8.35 -33.48 30.26
C LYS A 28 7.93 -34.80 30.90
N LEU A 29 7.33 -34.75 32.09
CA LEU A 29 6.83 -35.93 32.80
C LEU A 29 5.73 -36.65 32.01
N ASP A 30 4.85 -35.91 31.34
CA ASP A 30 3.78 -36.49 30.50
C ASP A 30 4.31 -37.29 29.30
N LYS A 31 5.57 -37.05 28.90
CA LYS A 31 6.25 -37.78 27.81
C LYS A 31 7.04 -38.98 28.31
N LEU A 32 7.22 -39.11 29.63
CA LEU A 32 7.94 -40.19 30.28
C LEU A 32 6.94 -41.20 30.84
N LYS A 33 7.34 -42.48 30.88
CA LYS A 33 6.51 -43.50 31.52
C LYS A 33 6.57 -43.37 33.04
N PRO A 34 5.54 -43.83 33.77
CA PRO A 34 5.52 -43.67 35.22
C PRO A 34 6.70 -44.27 35.97
N ASP A 35 7.22 -45.41 35.49
CA ASP A 35 8.32 -46.19 36.07
C ASP A 35 9.68 -45.90 35.41
N ASP A 36 9.81 -44.80 34.66
CA ASP A 36 11.08 -44.46 34.02
C ASP A 36 12.10 -43.96 35.07
N PRO A 37 13.29 -44.57 35.20
CA PRO A 37 14.31 -44.13 36.15
C PRO A 37 14.80 -42.69 35.89
N GLN A 38 14.61 -42.15 34.67
CA GLN A 38 14.93 -40.76 34.36
C GLN A 38 13.97 -39.75 35.00
N ARG A 39 12.84 -40.20 35.56
CA ARG A 39 11.82 -39.31 36.11
C ARG A 39 12.33 -38.51 37.31
N ASP A 40 13.04 -39.17 38.22
CA ASP A 40 13.61 -38.54 39.42
C ASP A 40 14.72 -37.56 39.04
N GLU A 41 15.57 -37.91 38.07
CA GLU A 41 16.59 -37.02 37.53
C GLU A 41 15.98 -35.78 36.87
N VAL A 42 14.88 -35.94 36.13
CA VAL A 42 14.14 -34.83 35.54
C VAL A 42 13.57 -33.93 36.62
N ILE A 43 12.92 -34.47 37.66
CA ILE A 43 12.40 -33.68 38.77
C ILE A 43 13.53 -32.88 39.46
N ALA A 44 14.66 -33.52 39.75
CA ALA A 44 15.83 -32.86 40.33
C ALA A 44 16.39 -31.75 39.43
N SER A 45 16.41 -31.96 38.11
CA SER A 45 16.91 -30.96 37.14
C SER A 45 16.03 -29.69 37.04
N PHE A 46 14.76 -29.79 37.42
CA PHE A 46 13.81 -28.67 37.46
C PHE A 46 13.67 -28.04 38.85
N ALA A 47 14.44 -28.50 39.85
CA ALA A 47 14.57 -27.80 41.11
C ALA A 47 15.04 -26.36 40.83
N HIS A 48 14.43 -25.40 41.54
CA HIS A 48 14.55 -23.97 41.25
C HIS A 48 16.00 -23.51 41.03
N ASP A 49 16.86 -23.75 42.01
CA ASP A 49 18.24 -23.24 42.00
C ASP A 49 19.12 -24.00 40.98
N VAL A 50 18.90 -25.31 40.84
CA VAL A 50 19.60 -26.17 39.87
C VAL A 50 19.28 -25.73 38.44
N TRP A 51 18.00 -25.47 38.16
CA TRP A 51 17.57 -25.05 36.84
C TRP A 51 18.10 -23.66 36.51
N LEU A 52 18.05 -22.70 37.45
CA LEU A 52 18.55 -21.34 37.24
C LEU A 52 20.07 -21.31 37.02
N ALA A 53 20.84 -22.09 37.80
CA ALA A 53 22.28 -22.21 37.60
C ALA A 53 22.63 -22.81 36.23
N ASN A 54 21.89 -23.83 35.79
CA ASN A 54 22.05 -24.40 34.46
C ASN A 54 21.57 -23.46 33.35
N ALA A 55 20.52 -22.66 33.61
CA ALA A 55 20.02 -21.65 32.69
C ALA A 55 21.07 -20.56 32.48
N ALA A 56 21.71 -20.07 33.55
CA ALA A 56 22.78 -19.07 33.48
C ALA A 56 23.92 -19.50 32.54
N LYS A 57 24.36 -20.77 32.59
CA LYS A 57 25.36 -21.31 31.66
C LYS A 57 24.85 -21.37 30.20
N ARG A 58 23.56 -21.64 30.01
CA ARG A 58 22.94 -21.74 28.68
C ARG A 58 22.65 -20.36 28.06
N VAL A 59 22.60 -19.28 28.85
CA VAL A 59 22.43 -17.90 28.35
C VAL A 59 23.51 -17.57 27.33
N GLU A 60 24.74 -18.03 27.52
CA GLU A 60 25.86 -17.81 26.59
C GLU A 60 25.60 -18.39 25.18
N GLN A 61 24.61 -19.28 25.03
CA GLN A 61 24.23 -19.85 23.74
C GLN A 61 23.14 -19.06 23.01
N ILE A 62 22.52 -18.08 23.67
CA ILE A 62 21.52 -17.16 23.09
C ILE A 62 21.96 -15.68 23.20
N GLN A 63 21.37 -14.83 22.38
CA GLN A 63 21.61 -13.39 22.40
C GLN A 63 20.27 -12.69 22.13
N ALA A 64 19.95 -11.70 22.95
CA ALA A 64 18.82 -10.80 22.69
C ALA A 64 19.24 -9.82 21.60
N VAL A 65 18.35 -9.59 20.65
CA VAL A 65 18.64 -8.76 19.48
C VAL A 65 17.39 -7.98 19.08
N THR A 66 17.61 -6.78 18.58
CA THR A 66 16.59 -5.97 17.88
C THR A 66 16.86 -5.94 16.37
N HIS A 67 18.13 -6.13 16.02
CA HIS A 67 18.63 -6.20 14.67
C HIS A 67 19.51 -7.44 14.53
N SER A 68 19.21 -8.29 13.54
CA SER A 68 19.90 -9.57 13.35
C SER A 68 20.43 -9.75 11.93
N LEU A 69 21.49 -10.54 11.82
CA LEU A 69 22.19 -10.81 10.56
C LEU A 69 21.58 -11.99 9.77
N LYS A 70 21.10 -13.02 10.48
CA LYS A 70 20.58 -14.27 9.88
C LYS A 70 19.43 -14.10 8.88
N PRO A 71 18.52 -13.11 8.99
CA PRO A 71 17.49 -12.89 7.98
C PRO A 71 18.05 -12.55 6.59
N ILE A 72 19.27 -12.00 6.51
CA ILE A 72 19.96 -11.74 5.24
C ILE A 72 20.41 -13.07 4.61
N HIS A 73 21.09 -13.90 5.39
CA HIS A 73 21.46 -15.25 5.02
C HIS A 73 21.54 -16.14 6.27
N PRO A 74 20.88 -17.33 6.30
CA PRO A 74 20.80 -18.17 7.51
C PRO A 74 22.17 -18.62 8.06
N ASP A 75 23.13 -18.82 7.17
CA ASP A 75 24.50 -19.24 7.52
C ASP A 75 25.43 -18.08 7.85
N ALA A 76 24.99 -16.82 7.70
CA ALA A 76 25.80 -15.68 8.08
C ALA A 76 26.09 -15.71 9.59
N ARG A 77 27.35 -15.47 9.93
CA ARG A 77 27.85 -15.34 11.30
C ARG A 77 28.55 -13.99 11.42
N GLY A 78 28.16 -13.23 12.44
CA GLY A 78 28.66 -11.89 12.69
C GLY A 78 27.91 -11.27 13.85
N THR A 79 28.07 -9.96 14.02
CA THR A 79 27.51 -9.23 15.14
C THR A 79 26.02 -8.97 14.93
N ASN A 80 25.21 -9.33 15.94
CA ASN A 80 23.84 -8.87 16.07
C ASN A 80 23.77 -7.79 17.14
N PHE A 81 22.82 -6.86 17.02
CA PHE A 81 22.69 -5.74 17.95
C PHE A 81 21.39 -5.79 18.74
N TYR A 82 21.51 -5.53 20.04
CA TYR A 82 20.42 -5.13 20.90
C TYR A 82 20.54 -3.62 21.15
N VAL A 83 19.63 -2.84 20.57
CA VAL A 83 19.56 -1.40 20.79
C VAL A 83 18.12 -1.07 21.11
N GLU A 84 17.90 -0.43 22.25
CA GLU A 84 16.55 -0.03 22.64
C GLU A 84 16.08 1.10 21.70
N PRO A 85 14.89 1.00 21.08
CA PRO A 85 14.36 2.03 20.20
C PRO A 85 14.40 3.45 20.76
N ARG A 86 14.13 3.61 22.06
CA ARG A 86 14.17 4.91 22.75
C ARG A 86 15.55 5.56 22.81
N THR A 87 16.63 4.79 22.66
CA THR A 87 18.00 5.33 22.66
C THR A 87 18.46 5.73 21.27
N LEU A 88 17.69 5.40 20.23
CA LEU A 88 18.00 5.81 18.86
C LEU A 88 17.61 7.27 18.64
N PRO A 89 18.37 8.00 17.79
CA PRO A 89 17.99 9.36 17.42
C PRO A 89 16.65 9.37 16.70
N SER A 90 15.82 10.36 17.01
CA SER A 90 14.56 10.56 16.29
C SER A 90 14.84 11.14 14.90
N LEU A 91 14.39 10.43 13.88
CA LEU A 91 14.45 10.87 12.48
C LEU A 91 13.05 11.24 11.98
N ALA A 92 12.97 12.01 10.90
CA ALA A 92 11.71 12.36 10.24
C ALA A 92 11.09 11.14 9.52
N GLU A 93 11.95 10.25 9.03
CA GLU A 93 11.58 8.99 8.40
C GLU A 93 11.13 7.96 9.45
N LEU A 94 10.28 7.02 9.01
CA LEU A 94 9.87 5.90 9.86
C LEU A 94 11.00 4.87 9.97
N GLY A 95 11.39 4.53 11.20
CA GLY A 95 12.40 3.53 11.49
C GLY A 95 12.15 2.82 12.80
N SER A 96 13.12 2.01 13.23
CA SER A 96 13.03 1.26 14.50
C SER A 96 12.95 2.16 15.73
N HIS A 97 13.43 3.41 15.66
CA HIS A 97 13.30 4.43 16.72
C HIS A 97 11.84 4.74 17.08
N ALA A 98 10.90 4.59 16.15
CA ALA A 98 9.49 4.92 16.36
C ALA A 98 8.76 3.95 17.32
N LEU A 99 9.36 2.81 17.68
CA LEU A 99 8.76 1.84 18.59
C LEU A 99 8.73 2.32 20.06
N GLY A 100 9.56 3.29 20.43
CA GLY A 100 9.65 3.82 21.79
C GLY A 100 9.90 2.75 22.85
N GLU A 101 9.13 2.76 23.94
CA GLU A 101 9.28 1.80 25.04
C GLU A 101 8.55 0.47 24.79
N ARG A 102 7.65 0.43 23.81
CA ARG A 102 6.79 -0.72 23.52
C ARG A 102 7.33 -1.49 22.33
N PHE A 103 8.41 -2.24 22.55
CA PHE A 103 8.99 -3.12 21.53
C PHE A 103 9.16 -4.54 22.06
N VAL A 104 9.13 -5.50 21.14
CA VAL A 104 9.41 -6.90 21.44
C VAL A 104 10.83 -7.21 20.97
N GLY A 105 11.71 -7.54 21.92
CA GLY A 105 13.04 -8.05 21.62
C GLY A 105 12.98 -9.44 20.99
N ASP A 106 13.85 -9.69 20.02
CA ASP A 106 14.04 -11.01 19.43
C ASP A 106 15.20 -11.75 20.11
N VAL A 107 15.29 -13.06 19.90
CA VAL A 107 16.43 -13.87 20.33
C VAL A 107 16.96 -14.73 19.21
N VAL A 108 18.28 -14.70 19.08
CA VAL A 108 19.05 -15.53 18.15
C VAL A 108 19.98 -16.42 18.96
N GLY A 109 20.10 -17.69 18.59
CA GLY A 109 21.02 -18.61 19.23
C GLY A 109 20.64 -20.06 19.03
N ASN A 110 21.14 -20.92 19.92
CA ASN A 110 20.78 -22.33 19.95
C ASN A 110 19.32 -22.49 20.40
N ALA A 111 18.51 -23.19 19.60
CA ALA A 111 17.10 -23.44 19.88
C ALA A 111 16.89 -24.14 21.24
N ALA A 112 17.83 -24.98 21.68
CA ALA A 112 17.78 -25.68 22.96
C ALA A 112 17.90 -24.77 24.19
N ALA A 113 18.38 -23.53 24.02
CA ALA A 113 18.53 -22.53 25.07
C ALA A 113 17.44 -21.43 25.04
N LEU A 114 16.49 -21.50 24.09
CA LEU A 114 15.39 -20.53 24.00
C LEU A 114 14.43 -20.60 25.20
N ASP A 115 14.43 -21.70 25.95
CA ASP A 115 13.70 -21.80 27.20
C ASP A 115 14.16 -20.79 28.25
N VAL A 116 15.45 -20.44 28.25
CA VAL A 116 16.00 -19.41 29.12
C VAL A 116 15.42 -18.03 28.77
N TYR A 117 15.29 -17.70 27.49
CA TYR A 117 14.64 -16.43 27.12
C TYR A 117 13.16 -16.40 27.49
N LYS A 118 12.45 -17.53 27.36
CA LYS A 118 11.04 -17.61 27.78
C LYS A 118 10.87 -17.36 29.28
N LEU A 119 11.83 -17.76 30.12
CA LEU A 119 11.87 -17.37 31.53
C LEU A 119 12.03 -15.85 31.67
N LEU A 120 12.99 -15.26 30.96
CA LEU A 120 13.29 -13.82 31.03
C LEU A 120 12.15 -12.93 30.48
N LYS A 121 11.29 -13.48 29.62
CA LYS A 121 10.08 -12.84 29.10
C LYS A 121 8.88 -12.91 30.06
N LEU A 122 8.97 -13.63 31.19
CA LEU A 122 7.87 -13.68 32.16
C LEU A 122 7.53 -12.27 32.65
N GLU A 123 6.25 -11.90 32.56
CA GLU A 123 5.77 -10.58 32.94
C GLU A 123 5.07 -10.64 34.30
N VAL A 124 5.42 -9.71 35.18
CA VAL A 124 4.71 -9.45 36.44
C VAL A 124 4.33 -7.97 36.43
N SER A 125 3.04 -7.69 36.58
CA SER A 125 2.50 -6.32 36.53
C SER A 125 2.90 -5.54 35.26
N GLY A 126 2.94 -6.22 34.10
CA GLY A 126 3.28 -5.62 32.81
C GLY A 126 4.78 -5.35 32.60
N ARG A 127 5.65 -5.83 33.49
CA ARG A 127 7.10 -5.70 33.38
C ARG A 127 7.76 -7.07 33.27
N SER A 128 8.55 -7.27 32.22
CA SER A 128 9.29 -8.51 32.02
C SER A 128 10.40 -8.69 33.06
N LEU A 129 10.70 -9.95 33.39
CA LEU A 129 11.80 -10.30 34.31
C LEU A 129 13.13 -9.71 33.82
N LEU A 130 13.41 -9.76 32.51
CA LEU A 130 14.61 -9.13 31.94
C LEU A 130 14.68 -7.62 32.23
N ALA A 131 13.58 -6.88 31.99
CA ALA A 131 13.54 -5.44 32.22
C ALA A 131 13.64 -5.09 33.72
N ALA A 132 13.18 -5.97 34.61
CA ALA A 132 13.35 -5.82 36.05
C ALA A 132 14.82 -6.08 36.47
N LEU A 133 15.45 -7.13 35.94
CA LEU A 133 16.86 -7.45 36.19
C LEU A 133 17.84 -6.39 35.63
N LEU A 134 17.52 -5.79 34.49
CA LEU A 134 18.29 -4.66 33.92
C LEU A 134 18.24 -3.43 34.84
N ALA A 135 17.10 -3.18 35.50
CA ALA A 135 16.92 -2.04 36.39
C ALA A 135 17.28 -2.31 37.85
N HIS A 136 17.93 -3.45 38.16
CA HIS A 136 18.31 -3.83 39.51
C HIS A 136 17.13 -3.90 40.50
N ASP A 137 15.98 -4.38 40.03
CA ASP A 137 14.79 -4.55 40.85
C ASP A 137 15.02 -5.58 41.98
N ALA A 138 14.71 -5.18 43.21
CA ALA A 138 14.97 -5.99 44.41
C ALA A 138 14.10 -7.27 44.46
N ASP A 139 12.84 -7.18 44.02
CA ASP A 139 11.92 -8.32 44.00
C ASP A 139 12.33 -9.33 42.94
N ALA A 140 12.84 -8.86 41.79
CA ALA A 140 13.38 -9.73 40.75
C ALA A 140 14.67 -10.45 41.20
N LEU A 141 15.58 -9.76 41.91
CA LEU A 141 16.79 -10.37 42.46
C LEU A 141 16.47 -11.41 43.54
N ALA A 142 15.59 -11.07 44.48
CA ALA A 142 15.15 -12.00 45.54
C ALA A 142 14.39 -13.22 44.98
N ALA A 143 13.83 -13.11 43.77
CA ALA A 143 13.20 -14.23 43.08
C ALA A 143 14.20 -15.20 42.45
N LEU A 144 15.44 -14.76 42.13
CA LEU A 144 16.46 -15.64 41.54
C LEU A 144 17.07 -16.58 42.59
N HIS A 145 17.46 -16.05 43.73
CA HIS A 145 18.08 -16.84 44.80
C HIS A 145 17.93 -16.12 46.16
N ALA A 146 17.93 -16.89 47.26
CA ALA A 146 17.84 -16.33 48.62
C ALA A 146 19.14 -15.65 49.08
N ASP A 147 20.28 -16.18 48.67
CA ASP A 147 21.60 -15.55 48.84
C ASP A 147 21.80 -14.45 47.79
N GLN A 148 22.06 -13.24 48.26
CA GLN A 148 22.26 -12.04 47.46
C GLN A 148 23.46 -12.15 46.51
N ALA A 149 24.55 -12.81 46.91
CA ALA A 149 25.74 -12.95 46.06
C ALA A 149 25.45 -13.85 44.85
N GLN A 150 24.74 -14.95 45.07
CA GLN A 150 24.32 -15.85 44.00
C GLN A 150 23.25 -15.23 43.11
N ALA A 151 22.29 -14.50 43.70
CA ALA A 151 21.28 -13.75 42.94
C ALA A 151 21.94 -12.74 41.98
N GLN A 152 22.96 -12.01 42.46
CA GLN A 152 23.71 -11.06 41.65
C GLN A 152 24.47 -11.75 40.51
N ALA A 153 25.17 -12.86 40.79
CA ALA A 153 25.87 -13.63 39.77
C ALA A 153 24.93 -14.18 38.69
N LEU A 154 23.76 -14.69 39.09
CA LEU A 154 22.73 -15.15 38.16
C LEU A 154 22.18 -13.99 37.32
N ARG A 155 21.92 -12.83 37.94
CA ARG A 155 21.48 -11.62 37.23
C ARG A 155 22.51 -11.20 36.18
N ASP A 156 23.78 -11.14 36.55
CA ASP A 156 24.84 -10.71 35.63
C ASP A 156 24.98 -11.68 34.46
N ALA A 157 24.85 -12.99 34.72
CA ALA A 157 24.77 -14.00 33.67
C ALA A 157 23.54 -13.80 32.75
N PHE A 158 22.34 -13.58 33.30
CA PHE A 158 21.13 -13.36 32.49
C PHE A 158 21.16 -12.07 31.68
N VAL A 159 21.71 -10.99 32.24
CA VAL A 159 21.83 -9.68 31.57
C VAL A 159 22.90 -9.70 30.48
N SER A 160 23.92 -10.57 30.56
CA SER A 160 24.92 -10.74 29.50
C SER A 160 24.31 -11.05 28.12
N LEU A 161 23.08 -11.58 28.10
CA LEU A 161 22.29 -11.84 26.90
C LEU A 161 22.14 -10.61 25.97
N THR A 162 22.06 -9.40 26.53
CA THR A 162 21.88 -8.16 25.79
C THR A 162 23.20 -7.55 25.33
N GLN A 163 24.34 -8.07 25.81
CA GLN A 163 25.65 -7.54 25.49
C GLN A 163 26.18 -8.11 24.16
N PRO A 164 27.05 -7.38 23.44
CA PRO A 164 27.77 -7.92 22.29
C PRO A 164 28.71 -9.06 22.75
N ARG A 165 28.79 -10.14 21.96
CA ARG A 165 29.66 -11.29 22.27
C ARG A 165 31.12 -11.15 21.86
N ALA A 166 31.43 -10.16 21.01
CA ALA A 166 32.75 -9.96 20.46
C ALA A 166 33.26 -8.57 20.83
N GLU A 167 34.58 -8.45 20.99
CA GLU A 167 35.26 -7.19 21.31
C GLU A 167 35.07 -6.11 20.23
N GLY A 168 34.69 -6.51 19.01
CA GLY A 168 34.40 -5.59 17.92
C GLY A 168 33.27 -6.06 17.00
N PRO A 169 32.69 -5.14 16.21
CA PRO A 169 31.71 -5.49 15.19
C PRO A 169 32.36 -6.34 14.10
N SER A 170 31.71 -7.45 13.76
CA SER A 170 32.11 -8.34 12.67
C SER A 170 30.93 -8.58 11.73
N SER A 171 31.23 -8.80 10.46
CA SER A 171 30.25 -9.12 9.43
C SER A 171 30.65 -10.42 8.72
N HIS A 172 29.82 -10.89 7.79
CA HIS A 172 30.06 -12.12 7.03
C HIS A 172 30.17 -11.82 5.53
N THR A 173 30.82 -12.70 4.77
CA THR A 173 30.86 -12.62 3.29
C THR A 173 29.48 -12.75 2.63
N LEU A 174 28.53 -13.36 3.34
CA LEU A 174 27.13 -13.53 2.93
C LEU A 174 26.21 -12.41 3.47
N ALA A 175 26.76 -11.47 4.24
CA ALA A 175 26.05 -10.27 4.65
C ALA A 175 25.98 -9.27 3.50
N LYS A 176 25.08 -8.28 3.60
CA LYS A 176 25.09 -7.14 2.70
C LYS A 176 26.03 -6.08 3.29
N GLN A 177 26.95 -5.61 2.47
CA GLN A 177 27.88 -4.53 2.77
C GLN A 177 27.81 -3.54 1.61
N LEU A 178 27.59 -2.27 1.91
CA LEU A 178 27.31 -1.20 0.95
C LEU A 178 28.32 -0.07 1.13
N TYR A 179 28.99 0.34 0.06
CA TYR A 179 29.81 1.55 0.11
C TYR A 179 28.91 2.79 0.04
N TRP A 180 29.08 3.70 0.99
CA TRP A 180 28.36 4.96 1.05
C TRP A 180 29.35 6.11 0.95
N LEU A 181 29.21 6.92 -0.10
CA LEU A 181 30.09 8.08 -0.31
C LEU A 181 29.78 9.14 0.75
N THR A 182 30.75 9.42 1.61
CA THR A 182 30.67 10.46 2.65
C THR A 182 31.55 11.68 2.33
N GLY A 183 32.55 11.50 1.48
CA GLY A 183 33.41 12.59 0.99
C GLY A 183 32.93 13.21 -0.33
N SER A 184 33.80 14.02 -0.94
CA SER A 184 33.50 14.74 -2.19
C SER A 184 34.04 14.09 -3.46
N ASP A 185 34.98 13.15 -3.33
CA ASP A 185 35.60 12.46 -4.46
C ASP A 185 35.14 11.00 -4.50
N ALA A 186 34.48 10.61 -5.59
CA ALA A 186 33.98 9.27 -5.81
C ALA A 186 35.05 8.29 -6.32
N CYS A 187 36.24 8.79 -6.71
CA CYS A 187 37.36 7.99 -7.19
C CYS A 187 38.36 7.62 -6.08
N ASP A 188 38.20 8.15 -4.86
CA ASP A 188 39.04 7.84 -3.70
C ASP A 188 38.30 6.93 -2.72
N ASP A 189 38.83 5.74 -2.47
CA ASP A 189 38.29 4.76 -1.53
C ASP A 189 38.18 5.33 -0.10
N ALA A 190 39.06 6.26 0.29
CA ALA A 190 39.05 6.88 1.62
C ALA A 190 37.79 7.73 1.89
N HIS A 191 37.05 8.09 0.83
CA HIS A 191 35.83 8.87 0.94
C HIS A 191 34.56 8.03 1.09
N TYR A 192 34.68 6.70 1.09
CA TYR A 192 33.58 5.78 1.30
C TYR A 192 33.55 5.22 2.72
N THR A 193 32.36 5.22 3.31
CA THR A 193 32.07 4.50 4.55
C THR A 193 31.34 3.21 4.21
N LEU A 194 31.80 2.07 4.75
CA LEU A 194 31.14 0.78 4.56
C LEU A 194 29.96 0.63 5.54
N LEU A 195 28.75 0.54 5.00
CA LEU A 195 27.53 0.28 5.75
C LEU A 195 27.18 -1.21 5.71
N ALA A 196 27.00 -1.82 6.87
CA ALA A 196 26.53 -3.20 7.00
C ALA A 196 25.11 -3.21 7.62
N PRO A 197 24.05 -3.05 6.81
CA PRO A 197 22.69 -3.02 7.34
C PRO A 197 22.32 -4.37 7.95
N LEU A 198 21.76 -4.34 9.16
CA LEU A 198 21.15 -5.50 9.80
C LEU A 198 19.63 -5.48 9.62
N TYR A 199 19.02 -6.65 9.71
CA TYR A 199 17.57 -6.76 9.60
C TYR A 199 16.89 -6.42 10.94
N ALA A 200 16.05 -5.38 10.95
CA ALA A 200 15.31 -4.92 12.12
C ALA A 200 14.14 -5.88 12.47
N THR A 201 14.42 -6.92 13.27
CA THR A 201 13.44 -7.96 13.61
C THR A 201 12.31 -7.42 14.47
N SER A 202 12.61 -6.56 15.45
CA SER A 202 11.60 -5.96 16.32
C SER A 202 10.62 -5.07 15.55
N LEU A 203 11.11 -4.25 14.61
CA LEU A 203 10.27 -3.42 13.75
C LEU A 203 9.40 -4.27 12.84
N ALA A 204 9.99 -5.28 12.18
CA ALA A 204 9.24 -6.19 11.33
C ALA A 204 8.18 -6.99 12.09
N HIS A 205 8.41 -7.29 13.37
CA HIS A 205 7.42 -7.94 14.23
C HIS A 205 6.26 -7.00 14.57
N ALA A 206 6.54 -5.74 14.91
CA ALA A 206 5.50 -4.74 15.19
C ALA A 206 4.59 -4.50 13.96
N VAL A 207 5.20 -4.33 12.78
CA VAL A 207 4.46 -4.19 11.52
C VAL A 207 3.64 -5.44 11.22
N HIS A 208 4.21 -6.63 11.41
CA HIS A 208 3.49 -7.88 11.22
C HIS A 208 2.29 -8.02 12.16
N ALA A 209 2.44 -7.67 13.45
CA ALA A 209 1.36 -7.74 14.43
C ALA A 209 0.18 -6.84 14.03
N GLN A 210 0.47 -5.60 13.63
CA GLN A 210 -0.54 -4.66 13.14
C GLN A 210 -1.24 -5.19 11.89
N LEU A 211 -0.49 -5.63 10.87
CA LEU A 211 -1.08 -6.19 9.64
C LEU A 211 -1.91 -7.45 9.89
N GLN A 212 -1.49 -8.29 10.83
CA GLN A 212 -2.21 -9.52 11.15
C GLN A 212 -3.55 -9.22 11.82
N GLU A 213 -3.59 -8.26 12.75
CA GLU A 213 -4.83 -7.77 13.37
C GLU A 213 -5.71 -7.09 12.31
N ASP A 214 -5.15 -6.21 11.48
CA ASP A 214 -5.95 -5.53 10.46
C ASP A 214 -6.49 -6.49 9.41
N ARG A 215 -5.81 -7.60 9.09
CA ARG A 215 -6.30 -8.55 8.06
C ARG A 215 -7.26 -9.59 8.61
N PHE A 216 -7.00 -10.09 9.81
CA PHE A 216 -7.66 -11.28 10.39
C PHE A 216 -8.29 -11.04 11.76
N GLY A 217 -8.18 -9.83 12.32
CA GLY A 217 -8.85 -9.40 13.53
C GLY A 217 -10.37 -9.33 13.36
N GLU A 218 -11.07 -9.51 14.46
CA GLU A 218 -12.54 -9.55 14.48
C GLU A 218 -13.15 -8.20 14.07
N THR A 219 -12.48 -7.09 14.42
CA THR A 219 -12.90 -5.73 14.07
C THR A 219 -12.97 -5.52 12.56
N ASN A 220 -11.90 -5.84 11.82
CA ASN A 220 -11.90 -5.68 10.36
C ASN A 220 -12.76 -6.73 9.65
N LYS A 221 -12.91 -7.94 10.23
CA LYS A 221 -13.88 -8.93 9.72
C LYS A 221 -15.31 -8.39 9.80
N ALA A 222 -15.70 -7.81 10.93
CA ALA A 222 -17.01 -7.18 11.11
C ALA A 222 -17.22 -6.04 10.11
N ALA A 223 -16.22 -5.15 9.96
CA ALA A 223 -16.28 -4.07 8.98
C ALA A 223 -16.40 -4.58 7.53
N ARG A 224 -15.64 -5.63 7.16
CA ARG A 224 -15.72 -6.28 5.85
C ARG A 224 -17.09 -6.90 5.59
N GLN A 225 -17.69 -7.54 6.60
CA GLN A 225 -19.02 -8.13 6.51
C GLN A 225 -20.09 -7.04 6.36
N ALA A 226 -20.04 -5.98 7.17
CA ALA A 226 -20.96 -4.85 7.05
C ALA A 226 -20.88 -4.20 5.67
N ARG A 227 -19.67 -4.01 5.12
CA ARG A 227 -19.47 -3.51 3.76
C ARG A 227 -20.10 -4.44 2.71
N ARG A 228 -19.94 -5.76 2.86
CA ARG A 228 -20.54 -6.76 1.95
C ARG A 228 -22.06 -6.75 2.02
N GLU A 229 -22.63 -6.60 3.21
CA GLU A 229 -24.07 -6.54 3.46
C GLU A 229 -24.68 -5.15 3.25
N ARG A 230 -23.86 -4.14 2.93
CA ARG A 230 -24.25 -2.72 2.77
C ARG A 230 -24.93 -2.13 4.02
N LYS A 231 -24.46 -2.53 5.20
CA LYS A 231 -24.92 -2.01 6.50
C LYS A 231 -23.96 -0.94 7.01
N MET A 232 -24.48 0.01 7.78
CA MET A 232 -23.68 0.99 8.51
C MET A 232 -22.87 0.27 9.60
N HIS A 233 -21.63 0.72 9.80
CA HIS A 233 -20.70 0.19 10.80
C HIS A 233 -19.79 1.31 11.28
N ASP A 234 -19.62 1.44 12.58
CA ASP A 234 -18.88 2.56 13.20
C ASP A 234 -17.35 2.39 13.15
N GLY A 235 -16.85 1.17 12.91
CA GLY A 235 -15.42 0.87 12.85
C GLY A 235 -14.79 1.11 11.47
N VAL A 236 -13.46 1.25 11.46
CA VAL A 236 -12.65 1.48 10.25
C VAL A 236 -12.39 0.16 9.51
N PHE A 237 -12.51 0.19 8.18
CA PHE A 237 -12.13 -0.92 7.31
C PHE A 237 -10.71 -0.71 6.78
N HIS A 238 -9.81 -1.65 7.07
CA HIS A 238 -8.44 -1.65 6.58
C HIS A 238 -8.27 -2.64 5.41
N ASP A 239 -7.60 -2.21 4.34
CA ASP A 239 -7.24 -3.04 3.21
C ASP A 239 -5.83 -2.67 2.71
N TYR A 240 -5.01 -3.69 2.45
CA TYR A 240 -3.62 -3.56 2.07
C TYR A 240 -3.39 -4.23 0.71
N PRO A 241 -3.64 -3.52 -0.40
CA PRO A 241 -3.45 -4.08 -1.73
C PRO A 241 -1.95 -4.27 -2.03
N GLY A 242 -1.64 -5.28 -2.84
CA GLY A 242 -0.27 -5.48 -3.36
C GLY A 242 0.76 -5.93 -2.31
N LEU A 243 0.35 -6.50 -1.18
CA LEU A 243 1.26 -7.10 -0.21
C LEU A 243 2.05 -8.26 -0.82
N ALA A 244 3.36 -8.26 -0.63
CA ALA A 244 4.21 -9.40 -0.93
C ALA A 244 4.56 -10.17 0.36
N VAL A 245 4.72 -11.47 0.24
CA VAL A 245 5.12 -12.35 1.35
C VAL A 245 6.52 -12.88 1.08
N GLN A 246 7.45 -12.56 1.99
CA GLN A 246 8.80 -13.10 2.00
C GLN A 246 8.93 -14.15 3.11
N ASN A 247 9.31 -15.37 2.75
CA ASN A 247 9.51 -16.45 3.71
C ASN A 247 10.98 -16.55 4.14
N MET A 248 11.25 -16.48 5.43
CA MET A 248 12.59 -16.55 6.02
C MET A 248 12.80 -17.86 6.77
N GLY A 249 13.86 -18.60 6.40
CA GLY A 249 14.26 -19.86 7.05
C GLY A 249 13.73 -21.14 6.39
N GLY A 250 13.08 -21.03 5.21
CA GLY A 250 12.62 -22.18 4.43
C GLY A 250 11.73 -23.13 5.25
N THR A 251 12.12 -24.40 5.33
CA THR A 251 11.38 -25.43 6.11
C THR A 251 11.65 -25.36 7.62
N LYS A 252 12.63 -24.58 8.08
CA LYS A 252 13.05 -24.48 9.49
C LYS A 252 13.16 -23.00 9.94
N PRO A 253 12.04 -22.27 10.05
CA PRO A 253 12.03 -20.85 10.46
C PRO A 253 12.63 -20.60 11.86
N GLN A 254 12.68 -21.67 12.69
CA GLN A 254 13.25 -21.72 14.03
C GLN A 254 14.74 -21.39 14.10
N ASN A 255 15.47 -21.62 13.01
CA ASN A 255 16.92 -21.43 12.99
C ASN A 255 17.34 -19.97 12.76
N ILE A 256 16.39 -19.11 12.35
CA ILE A 256 16.64 -17.69 12.08
C ILE A 256 16.57 -16.92 13.40
N SER A 257 15.40 -16.88 14.02
CA SER A 257 15.16 -16.19 15.29
C SER A 257 13.84 -16.61 15.93
N GLN A 258 13.63 -16.19 17.18
CA GLN A 258 12.46 -16.51 17.97
C GLN A 258 11.20 -15.83 17.41
N LEU A 259 11.24 -14.52 17.12
CA LEU A 259 10.10 -13.79 16.53
C LEU A 259 9.82 -14.24 15.10
N ASN A 260 10.84 -14.69 14.36
CA ASN A 260 10.61 -15.30 13.06
C ASN A 260 9.78 -16.59 13.17
N SER A 261 9.99 -17.37 14.23
CA SER A 261 9.20 -18.58 14.49
C SER A 261 7.75 -18.26 14.85
N GLU A 262 7.53 -17.23 15.67
CA GLU A 262 6.18 -16.76 16.01
C GLU A 262 5.41 -16.31 14.75
N ARG A 263 6.11 -15.64 13.81
CA ARG A 263 5.58 -15.28 12.49
C ARG A 263 5.53 -16.46 11.51
N ARG A 264 5.93 -17.67 11.90
CA ARG A 264 6.05 -18.86 11.04
C ARG A 264 6.92 -18.64 9.79
N GLY A 265 7.92 -17.77 9.90
CA GLY A 265 8.80 -17.37 8.80
C GLY A 265 8.21 -16.33 7.85
N VAL A 266 6.97 -15.88 8.06
CA VAL A 266 6.27 -14.94 7.18
C VAL A 266 6.71 -13.51 7.49
N ASN A 267 7.16 -12.80 6.46
CA ASN A 267 7.41 -11.38 6.51
C ASN A 267 6.57 -10.67 5.44
N TYR A 268 5.70 -9.75 5.85
CA TYR A 268 4.89 -8.96 4.93
C TYR A 268 5.67 -7.75 4.45
N LEU A 269 5.70 -7.52 3.14
CA LEU A 269 6.29 -6.36 2.51
C LEU A 269 5.17 -5.47 1.95
N LEU A 270 5.23 -4.18 2.30
CA LEU A 270 4.30 -3.17 1.79
C LEU A 270 4.61 -2.86 0.33
N SER A 271 3.56 -2.57 -0.45
CA SER A 271 3.71 -2.23 -1.86
C SER A 271 4.32 -0.84 -2.00
N SER A 272 5.52 -0.76 -2.58
CA SER A 272 6.18 0.49 -3.00
C SER A 272 6.40 0.47 -4.50
N LEU A 273 5.32 0.20 -5.24
CA LEU A 273 5.35 0.17 -6.70
C LEU A 273 5.14 1.59 -7.25
N PRO A 274 5.87 2.01 -8.30
CA PRO A 274 5.54 3.24 -9.00
C PRO A 274 4.11 3.13 -9.57
N PRO A 275 3.41 4.27 -9.78
CA PRO A 275 2.12 4.25 -10.46
C PRO A 275 2.31 3.62 -11.84
N GLN A 276 1.74 2.43 -12.04
CA GLN A 276 1.72 1.81 -13.36
C GLN A 276 0.61 2.49 -14.15
N TRP A 277 0.98 3.36 -15.08
CA TRP A 277 0.07 3.82 -16.11
C TRP A 277 -0.32 2.58 -16.91
N LYS A 278 -1.48 2.00 -16.58
CA LYS A 278 -2.12 1.06 -17.48
C LYS A 278 -2.51 1.92 -18.67
N ALA A 279 -1.67 1.96 -19.69
CA ALA A 279 -2.15 2.25 -21.03
C ALA A 279 -3.28 1.24 -21.22
N SER A 280 -4.51 1.67 -20.98
CA SER A 280 -5.66 0.95 -21.48
C SER A 280 -5.31 0.74 -22.93
N ALA A 281 -5.07 -0.49 -23.36
CA ALA A 281 -4.79 -0.80 -24.76
C ALA A 281 -5.76 0.04 -25.56
N VAL A 282 -5.24 1.07 -26.25
CA VAL A 282 -6.06 2.18 -26.72
C VAL A 282 -7.13 1.55 -27.57
N ARG A 283 -8.38 1.69 -27.10
CA ARG A 283 -9.48 1.03 -27.78
C ARG A 283 -9.69 1.81 -29.05
N LEU A 284 -9.52 1.14 -30.19
CA LEU A 284 -9.75 1.76 -31.49
C LEU A 284 -11.22 1.57 -31.87
N PRO A 285 -11.83 2.48 -32.64
CA PRO A 285 -13.21 2.37 -33.12
C PRO A 285 -13.35 1.35 -34.26
N VAL A 286 -12.84 0.13 -34.06
CA VAL A 286 -12.88 -0.96 -35.05
C VAL A 286 -14.30 -1.47 -35.22
N HIS A 287 -14.81 -1.42 -36.46
CA HIS A 287 -16.18 -1.78 -36.85
C HIS A 287 -17.24 -1.08 -35.98
N ALA A 288 -16.96 0.17 -35.59
CA ALA A 288 -17.88 1.02 -34.84
C ALA A 288 -18.49 2.04 -35.79
N THR A 289 -19.81 2.19 -35.73
CA THR A 289 -20.52 3.26 -36.44
C THR A 289 -20.23 4.61 -35.79
N SER A 290 -20.15 4.65 -34.46
CA SER A 290 -19.79 5.84 -33.69
C SER A 290 -18.85 5.51 -32.53
N VAL A 291 -17.94 6.44 -32.19
CA VAL A 291 -17.12 6.36 -30.97
C VAL A 291 -17.95 6.37 -29.69
N PHE A 292 -19.18 6.89 -29.74
CA PHE A 292 -20.08 6.95 -28.59
C PHE A 292 -20.67 5.58 -28.21
N ASP A 293 -20.74 4.62 -29.13
CA ASP A 293 -21.44 3.34 -28.92
C ASP A 293 -20.78 2.44 -27.88
N ARG A 294 -19.45 2.32 -27.96
CA ARG A 294 -18.67 1.41 -27.10
C ARG A 294 -17.37 2.01 -26.58
N LEU A 295 -16.76 2.89 -27.37
CA LEU A 295 -15.42 3.37 -27.09
C LEU A 295 -15.43 4.41 -25.96
N PHE A 296 -16.27 5.44 -26.08
CA PHE A 296 -16.34 6.52 -25.11
C PHE A 296 -16.80 6.04 -23.72
N ILE A 297 -17.91 5.29 -23.66
CA ILE A 297 -18.43 4.74 -22.40
C ILE A 297 -17.53 3.65 -21.78
N ALA A 298 -16.55 3.10 -22.50
CA ALA A 298 -15.61 2.15 -21.91
C ALA A 298 -14.59 2.82 -20.98
N ARG A 299 -14.35 4.13 -21.14
CA ARG A 299 -13.40 4.90 -20.31
C ARG A 299 -13.87 4.93 -18.86
N PRO A 300 -13.01 4.61 -17.88
CA PRO A 300 -13.40 4.56 -16.46
C PRO A 300 -13.98 5.88 -15.94
N GLU A 301 -13.37 7.01 -16.28
CA GLU A 301 -13.84 8.33 -15.86
C GLU A 301 -15.20 8.66 -16.46
N VAL A 302 -15.41 8.42 -17.77
CA VAL A 302 -16.73 8.58 -18.41
C VAL A 302 -17.81 7.76 -17.69
N ARG A 303 -17.55 6.49 -17.35
CA ARG A 303 -18.51 5.66 -16.59
C ARG A 303 -18.81 6.23 -15.21
N ARG A 304 -17.78 6.72 -14.52
CA ARG A 304 -17.91 7.32 -13.20
C ARG A 304 -18.72 8.60 -13.25
N THR A 305 -18.43 9.48 -14.21
CA THR A 305 -19.07 10.78 -14.39
C THR A 305 -20.52 10.63 -14.85
N VAL A 306 -20.82 9.75 -15.82
CA VAL A 306 -22.20 9.43 -16.21
C VAL A 306 -23.01 8.90 -15.03
N ARG A 307 -22.42 8.02 -14.20
CA ARG A 307 -23.08 7.51 -13.00
C ARG A 307 -23.32 8.61 -11.97
N ALA A 308 -22.35 9.49 -11.75
CA ALA A 308 -22.48 10.62 -10.84
C ALA A 308 -23.58 11.57 -11.31
N LEU A 309 -23.62 11.91 -12.60
CA LEU A 309 -24.64 12.74 -13.22
C LEU A 309 -26.03 12.11 -13.10
N ARG A 310 -26.16 10.81 -13.38
CA ARG A 310 -27.43 10.09 -13.21
C ARG A 310 -27.92 10.16 -11.77
N VAL A 311 -27.09 9.82 -10.79
CA VAL A 311 -27.47 9.85 -9.37
C VAL A 311 -27.84 11.26 -8.94
N PHE A 312 -27.10 12.26 -9.39
CA PHE A 312 -27.36 13.65 -9.10
C PHE A 312 -28.71 14.12 -9.65
N LEU A 313 -29.00 13.84 -10.92
CA LEU A 313 -30.28 14.22 -11.56
C LEU A 313 -31.47 13.44 -10.99
N GLU A 314 -31.29 12.14 -10.67
CA GLU A 314 -32.33 11.32 -10.04
C GLU A 314 -32.67 11.77 -8.60
N SER A 315 -31.79 12.54 -7.95
CA SER A 315 -32.03 13.08 -6.61
C SER A 315 -32.94 14.31 -6.58
N ASP A 316 -33.41 14.76 -7.75
CA ASP A 316 -34.25 15.96 -7.94
C ASP A 316 -33.71 17.20 -7.19
N PRO A 317 -32.50 17.68 -7.55
CA PRO A 317 -31.83 18.73 -6.79
C PRO A 317 -32.52 20.08 -6.99
N ASP A 318 -32.57 20.89 -5.92
CA ASP A 318 -33.13 22.25 -5.95
C ASP A 318 -32.55 23.08 -7.10
N ALA A 319 -33.37 23.94 -7.72
CA ALA A 319 -32.97 24.83 -8.82
C ALA A 319 -32.10 26.03 -8.34
N LYS A 320 -30.99 25.75 -7.67
CA LYS A 320 -30.01 26.73 -7.14
C LYS A 320 -28.80 26.85 -8.06
N LEU A 321 -28.03 27.93 -7.90
CA LEU A 321 -26.80 28.16 -8.65
C LEU A 321 -25.81 26.98 -8.50
N ALA A 322 -25.58 26.52 -7.27
CA ALA A 322 -24.70 25.39 -6.97
C ALA A 322 -25.11 24.08 -7.70
N THR A 323 -26.41 23.88 -7.94
CA THR A 323 -26.91 22.73 -8.69
C THR A 323 -26.56 22.83 -10.18
N ARG A 324 -26.59 24.05 -10.73
CA ARG A 324 -26.21 24.32 -12.13
C ARG A 324 -24.71 24.16 -12.32
N GLU A 325 -23.91 24.75 -11.43
CA GLU A 325 -22.45 24.62 -11.41
C GLU A 325 -22.04 23.15 -11.32
N ARG A 326 -22.65 22.37 -10.41
CA ARG A 326 -22.33 20.95 -10.27
C ARG A 326 -22.69 20.12 -11.51
N ARG A 327 -23.76 20.49 -12.22
CA ARG A 327 -24.14 19.85 -13.47
C ARG A 327 -23.15 20.21 -14.59
N GLU A 328 -22.75 21.48 -14.66
CA GLU A 328 -21.74 21.98 -15.62
C GLU A 328 -20.40 21.27 -15.40
N GLU A 329 -19.89 21.20 -14.17
CA GLU A 329 -18.65 20.46 -13.84
C GLU A 329 -18.67 19.00 -14.32
N LEU A 330 -19.83 18.32 -14.19
CA LEU A 330 -19.98 16.93 -14.62
C LEU A 330 -20.06 16.81 -16.15
N LEU A 331 -20.60 17.82 -16.84
CA LEU A 331 -20.61 17.86 -18.30
C LEU A 331 -19.21 18.19 -18.83
N ASP A 332 -18.54 19.17 -18.26
CA ASP A 332 -17.19 19.58 -18.65
C ASP A 332 -16.22 18.40 -18.51
N ALA A 333 -16.30 17.65 -17.40
CA ALA A 333 -15.52 16.43 -17.24
C ALA A 333 -15.80 15.34 -18.32
N LEU A 334 -17.02 15.30 -18.88
CA LEU A 334 -17.31 14.43 -20.03
C LEU A 334 -16.72 14.99 -21.32
N VAL A 335 -16.79 16.30 -21.54
CA VAL A 335 -16.21 16.95 -22.72
C VAL A 335 -14.68 16.82 -22.72
N ASP A 336 -14.02 17.01 -21.59
CA ASP A 336 -12.57 16.83 -21.42
C ASP A 336 -12.11 15.41 -21.78
N GLU A 337 -12.85 14.39 -21.33
CA GLU A 337 -12.58 13.00 -21.68
C GLU A 337 -12.79 12.73 -23.18
N LEU A 338 -13.75 13.42 -23.81
CA LEU A 338 -14.03 13.29 -25.23
C LEU A 338 -12.94 13.93 -26.10
N VAL A 339 -12.46 15.11 -25.69
CA VAL A 339 -11.29 15.80 -26.26
C VAL A 339 -10.03 14.94 -26.12
N SER A 340 -9.82 14.39 -24.92
CA SER A 340 -8.71 13.49 -24.62
C SER A 340 -8.75 12.23 -25.48
N LEU A 341 -9.92 11.63 -25.71
CA LEU A 341 -10.09 10.49 -26.61
C LEU A 341 -9.67 10.84 -28.04
N ALA A 342 -10.10 12.00 -28.55
CA ALA A 342 -9.72 12.43 -29.89
C ALA A 342 -8.22 12.67 -30.02
N ALA A 343 -7.60 13.36 -29.05
CA ALA A 343 -6.16 13.59 -29.03
C ALA A 343 -5.36 12.27 -29.00
N GLU A 344 -5.81 11.30 -28.21
CA GLU A 344 -5.21 9.97 -28.12
C GLU A 344 -5.27 9.23 -29.47
N LEU A 345 -6.41 9.25 -30.16
CA LEU A 345 -6.56 8.63 -31.48
C LEU A 345 -5.70 9.33 -32.54
N GLN A 346 -5.69 10.66 -32.56
CA GLN A 346 -4.91 11.48 -33.49
C GLN A 346 -3.39 11.29 -33.33
N GLN A 347 -2.91 10.95 -32.13
CA GLN A 347 -1.49 10.69 -31.89
C GLN A 347 -1.06 9.27 -32.29
N ILE A 348 -1.95 8.29 -32.15
CA ILE A 348 -1.60 6.87 -32.28
C ILE A 348 -1.82 6.36 -33.70
N LEU A 349 -2.83 6.89 -34.41
CA LEU A 349 -3.19 6.45 -35.74
C LEU A 349 -2.51 7.31 -36.81
N PRO A 350 -2.05 6.70 -37.93
CA PRO A 350 -1.43 7.45 -39.01
C PRO A 350 -2.46 8.32 -39.74
N PRO A 351 -2.06 9.45 -40.36
CA PRO A 351 -2.94 10.25 -41.20
C PRO A 351 -3.65 9.40 -42.27
N GLY A 352 -4.96 9.59 -42.43
CA GLY A 352 -5.75 8.82 -43.41
C GLY A 352 -6.22 7.45 -42.92
N TRP A 353 -6.02 7.11 -41.65
CA TRP A 353 -6.46 5.84 -41.06
C TRP A 353 -7.97 5.59 -41.23
N SER A 354 -8.78 6.64 -41.28
CA SER A 354 -10.23 6.55 -41.47
C SER A 354 -10.63 6.11 -42.90
N ARG A 355 -9.69 6.18 -43.86
CA ARG A 355 -9.88 5.82 -45.27
C ARG A 355 -9.27 4.47 -45.61
N ASP A 356 -8.03 4.26 -45.20
CA ASP A 356 -7.15 3.23 -45.77
C ASP A 356 -7.33 1.84 -45.14
N ASP A 357 -8.18 1.75 -44.13
CA ASP A 357 -8.35 0.55 -43.33
C ASP A 357 -9.83 0.17 -43.18
N GLU A 358 -10.20 -0.99 -43.74
CA GLU A 358 -11.56 -1.54 -43.71
C GLU A 358 -12.12 -1.68 -42.28
N ARG A 359 -11.24 -1.71 -41.26
CA ARG A 359 -11.65 -1.71 -39.85
C ARG A 359 -12.41 -0.45 -39.44
N PHE A 360 -12.29 0.66 -40.15
CA PHE A 360 -12.90 1.94 -39.77
C PHE A 360 -13.95 2.47 -40.76
N LYS A 361 -14.26 1.68 -41.79
CA LYS A 361 -15.16 2.06 -42.88
C LYS A 361 -16.59 2.40 -42.45
N GLU A 362 -17.04 1.86 -41.33
CA GLU A 362 -18.38 2.09 -40.79
C GLU A 362 -18.48 3.38 -39.98
N LEU A 363 -17.35 4.03 -39.66
CA LEU A 363 -17.32 5.24 -38.86
C LEU A 363 -18.04 6.38 -39.60
N ILE A 364 -18.92 7.08 -38.89
CA ILE A 364 -19.65 8.23 -39.43
C ILE A 364 -18.67 9.30 -39.95
N TYR A 365 -18.98 9.87 -41.11
CA TYR A 365 -18.11 10.80 -41.83
C TYR A 365 -17.72 12.02 -40.99
N GLU A 366 -18.65 12.59 -40.23
CA GLU A 366 -18.38 13.73 -39.35
C GLU A 366 -17.44 13.38 -38.19
N GLU A 367 -17.47 12.14 -37.70
CA GLU A 367 -16.50 11.64 -36.71
C GLU A 367 -15.12 11.41 -37.35
N ALA A 368 -15.06 10.97 -38.61
CA ALA A 368 -13.79 10.89 -39.34
C ALA A 368 -13.17 12.29 -39.55
N LEU A 369 -13.96 13.30 -39.92
CA LEU A 369 -13.49 14.70 -40.01
C LEU A 369 -12.89 15.20 -38.68
N TRP A 370 -13.45 14.77 -37.55
CA TRP A 370 -12.97 15.16 -36.23
C TRP A 370 -11.72 14.38 -35.78
N LEU A 371 -11.69 13.06 -36.00
CA LEU A 371 -10.71 12.14 -35.42
C LEU A 371 -9.49 11.86 -36.33
N ASP A 372 -9.60 12.14 -37.63
CA ASP A 372 -8.53 12.01 -38.63
C ASP A 372 -8.28 13.34 -39.36
N PRO A 373 -7.99 14.45 -38.65
CA PRO A 373 -7.89 15.77 -39.27
C PRO A 373 -6.72 15.87 -40.25
N LEU A 374 -5.64 15.09 -40.05
CA LEU A 374 -4.47 15.07 -40.95
C LEU A 374 -4.76 14.41 -42.30
N ARG A 375 -5.88 13.68 -42.44
CA ARG A 375 -6.37 13.24 -43.75
C ARG A 375 -6.65 14.40 -44.70
N ALA A 376 -6.96 15.59 -44.18
CA ALA A 376 -7.14 16.80 -44.98
C ALA A 376 -5.85 17.28 -45.67
N GLU A 377 -4.67 16.84 -45.22
CA GLU A 377 -3.38 17.17 -45.85
C GLU A 377 -3.02 16.23 -47.01
N ILE A 378 -3.76 15.13 -47.19
CA ILE A 378 -3.52 14.16 -48.25
C ILE A 378 -3.98 14.76 -49.59
N PRO A 379 -3.10 14.89 -50.61
CA PRO A 379 -3.42 15.56 -51.87
C PRO A 379 -4.65 14.99 -52.60
N GLU A 380 -4.89 13.68 -52.48
CA GLU A 380 -6.02 12.99 -53.10
C GLU A 380 -7.36 13.24 -52.39
N GLU A 381 -7.37 13.86 -51.20
CA GLU A 381 -8.53 14.05 -50.33
C GLU A 381 -9.09 15.49 -50.35
N ALA A 382 -9.15 16.10 -51.54
CA ALA A 382 -9.60 17.49 -51.69
C ALA A 382 -11.01 17.76 -51.13
N GLN A 383 -11.94 16.81 -51.25
CA GLN A 383 -13.29 16.95 -50.70
C GLN A 383 -13.28 16.89 -49.17
N PHE A 384 -12.49 16.00 -48.57
CA PHE A 384 -12.35 15.89 -47.13
C PHE A 384 -11.74 17.16 -46.53
N ALA A 385 -10.72 17.71 -47.18
CA ALA A 385 -10.11 18.99 -46.80
C ALA A 385 -11.12 20.14 -46.85
N HIS A 386 -11.93 20.21 -47.91
CA HIS A 386 -12.99 21.21 -48.04
C HIS A 386 -14.02 21.09 -46.90
N ASP A 387 -14.54 19.89 -46.65
CA ASP A 387 -15.57 19.65 -45.63
C ASP A 387 -15.03 19.91 -44.21
N TRP A 388 -13.76 19.60 -43.98
CA TRP A 388 -13.07 19.90 -42.73
C TRP A 388 -12.98 21.40 -42.47
N GLN A 389 -12.58 22.17 -43.49
CA GLN A 389 -12.50 23.63 -43.44
C GLN A 389 -13.87 24.31 -43.30
N TYR A 390 -14.90 23.75 -43.94
CA TYR A 390 -16.26 24.29 -43.92
C TYR A 390 -16.91 24.23 -42.52
N THR A 391 -16.44 23.35 -41.63
CA THR A 391 -16.73 23.37 -40.18
C THR A 391 -18.23 23.22 -39.83
N ASP A 392 -19.02 22.54 -40.67
CA ASP A 392 -20.41 22.15 -40.32
C ASP A 392 -20.44 20.89 -39.43
N TRP A 393 -19.38 20.07 -39.48
CA TRP A 393 -19.25 18.81 -38.76
C TRP A 393 -19.21 18.91 -37.21
N PRO A 394 -18.67 19.96 -36.54
CA PRO A 394 -18.66 20.02 -35.08
C PRO A 394 -20.08 20.04 -34.49
N ALA A 395 -21.03 20.65 -35.20
CA ALA A 395 -22.44 20.67 -34.80
C ALA A 395 -23.10 19.28 -34.90
N ALA A 396 -22.60 18.41 -35.77
CA ALA A 396 -23.01 17.01 -35.86
C ALA A 396 -22.42 16.18 -34.71
N ILE A 397 -21.15 16.39 -34.36
CA ILE A 397 -20.52 15.76 -33.17
C ILE A 397 -21.29 16.12 -31.90
N GLY A 398 -21.61 17.40 -31.69
CA GLY A 398 -22.39 17.84 -30.52
C GLY A 398 -23.80 17.24 -30.48
N LYS A 399 -24.41 16.99 -31.64
CA LYS A 399 -25.70 16.29 -31.72
C LYS A 399 -25.56 14.80 -31.35
N ALA A 400 -24.51 14.14 -31.84
CA ALA A 400 -24.21 12.76 -31.49
C ALA A 400 -23.94 12.60 -29.98
N PHE A 401 -23.13 13.49 -29.39
CA PHE A 401 -22.88 13.55 -27.95
C PHE A 401 -24.17 13.74 -27.14
N GLY A 402 -25.02 14.73 -27.50
CA GLY A 402 -26.27 14.97 -26.78
C GLY A 402 -27.25 13.80 -26.85
N ASN A 403 -27.36 13.15 -28.02
CA ASN A 403 -28.18 11.95 -28.19
C ASN A 403 -27.66 10.77 -27.37
N TRP A 404 -26.34 10.56 -27.38
CA TRP A 404 -25.68 9.54 -26.59
C TRP A 404 -25.90 9.75 -25.10
N LEU A 405 -25.67 10.97 -24.58
CA LEU A 405 -25.84 11.26 -23.16
C LEU A 405 -27.29 11.08 -22.73
N ASN A 406 -28.25 11.51 -23.55
CA ASN A 406 -29.66 11.20 -23.34
C ASN A 406 -29.91 9.70 -23.24
N ALA A 407 -29.37 8.88 -24.15
CA ALA A 407 -29.52 7.43 -24.08
C ALA A 407 -28.90 6.85 -22.78
N GLN A 408 -27.77 7.41 -22.32
CA GLN A 408 -27.14 7.02 -21.05
C GLN A 408 -27.90 7.48 -19.81
N LEU A 409 -28.79 8.47 -19.91
CA LEU A 409 -29.60 9.00 -18.80
C LEU A 409 -31.07 8.56 -18.84
N ARG A 410 -31.53 7.99 -19.98
CA ARG A 410 -32.87 7.40 -20.12
C ARG A 410 -33.13 6.35 -19.03
N GLY A 411 -34.41 6.20 -18.69
CA GLY A 411 -34.91 5.35 -17.62
C GLY A 411 -35.88 6.12 -16.75
N LYS A 412 -35.46 6.46 -15.53
CA LYS A 412 -36.27 7.23 -14.55
C LYS A 412 -36.34 8.73 -14.85
N LEU A 413 -35.47 9.25 -15.72
CA LEU A 413 -35.43 10.65 -16.08
C LEU A 413 -36.12 10.88 -17.44
N PRO A 414 -36.95 11.93 -17.58
CA PRO A 414 -37.48 12.31 -18.88
C PRO A 414 -36.34 12.91 -19.71
N MET A 415 -35.95 12.22 -20.78
CA MET A 415 -34.89 12.64 -21.68
C MET A 415 -35.45 12.73 -23.11
N GLY A 416 -35.53 13.94 -23.64
CA GLY A 416 -36.05 14.24 -24.97
C GLY A 416 -35.17 15.24 -25.73
N ASP A 417 -35.76 15.86 -26.76
CA ASP A 417 -35.04 16.75 -27.67
C ASP A 417 -34.59 18.05 -27.01
N ALA A 418 -35.27 18.49 -25.95
CA ALA A 418 -34.88 19.70 -25.22
C ALA A 418 -33.57 19.48 -24.46
N GLU A 419 -33.45 18.36 -23.76
CA GLU A 419 -32.25 17.98 -23.02
C GLU A 419 -31.08 17.74 -23.98
N ALA A 420 -31.31 17.06 -25.11
CA ALA A 420 -30.28 16.86 -26.14
C ALA A 420 -29.70 18.18 -26.66
N ARG A 421 -30.54 19.20 -26.83
CA ARG A 421 -30.12 20.54 -27.28
C ARG A 421 -29.31 21.26 -26.22
N GLU A 422 -29.66 21.13 -24.95
CA GLU A 422 -28.89 21.72 -23.85
C GLU A 422 -27.50 21.07 -23.73
N TRP A 423 -27.40 19.73 -23.82
CA TRP A 423 -26.09 19.05 -23.83
C TRP A 423 -25.24 19.45 -25.03
N LYS A 424 -25.86 19.52 -26.22
CA LYS A 424 -25.19 20.01 -27.43
C LYS A 424 -24.70 21.45 -27.26
N LYS A 425 -25.51 22.31 -26.63
CA LYS A 425 -25.16 23.70 -26.38
C LYS A 425 -23.93 23.76 -25.49
N VAL A 426 -23.94 23.09 -24.34
CA VAL A 426 -22.80 23.05 -23.40
C VAL A 426 -21.53 22.57 -24.10
N PHE A 427 -21.59 21.44 -24.82
CA PHE A 427 -20.48 20.91 -25.60
C PHE A 427 -19.92 21.91 -26.63
N LEU A 428 -20.79 22.61 -27.36
CA LEU A 428 -20.37 23.58 -28.36
C LEU A 428 -19.99 24.93 -27.77
N THR A 429 -20.35 25.23 -26.51
CA THR A 429 -19.99 26.50 -25.85
C THR A 429 -18.77 26.39 -24.98
N ASP A 430 -18.36 25.19 -24.58
CA ASP A 430 -17.15 24.91 -23.82
C ASP A 430 -15.91 25.52 -24.48
N ASP A 431 -15.46 26.65 -23.91
CA ASP A 431 -14.37 27.47 -24.42
C ASP A 431 -12.99 26.88 -24.08
N ASP A 432 -12.91 26.02 -23.06
CA ASP A 432 -11.66 25.48 -22.50
C ASP A 432 -11.36 24.04 -22.98
N GLY A 433 -12.37 23.28 -23.43
CA GLY A 433 -12.18 21.93 -23.98
C GLY A 433 -12.30 21.87 -25.52
N PHE A 434 -13.50 21.56 -26.02
CA PHE A 434 -13.69 21.19 -27.43
C PHE A 434 -13.36 22.32 -28.42
N LYS A 435 -13.73 23.57 -28.10
CA LYS A 435 -13.38 24.73 -28.95
C LYS A 435 -11.88 25.00 -28.96
N GLN A 436 -11.21 24.87 -27.80
CA GLN A 436 -9.77 25.06 -27.72
C GLN A 436 -9.03 24.02 -28.57
N GLN A 437 -9.39 22.74 -28.42
CA GLN A 437 -8.85 21.66 -29.26
C GLN A 437 -9.02 21.96 -30.75
N LEU A 438 -10.21 22.43 -31.15
CA LEU A 438 -10.48 22.78 -32.55
C LEU A 438 -9.60 23.93 -33.04
N ARG A 439 -9.39 24.98 -32.22
CA ARG A 439 -8.49 26.10 -32.56
C ARG A 439 -7.05 25.61 -32.74
N GLU A 440 -6.55 24.79 -31.82
CA GLU A 440 -5.20 24.23 -31.90
C GLU A 440 -5.00 23.34 -33.14
N LEU A 441 -6.02 22.57 -33.53
CA LEU A 441 -5.98 21.77 -34.76
C LEU A 441 -5.93 22.64 -36.02
N ARG A 442 -6.69 23.75 -36.04
CA ARG A 442 -6.67 24.71 -37.16
C ARG A 442 -5.35 25.44 -37.28
N ASP A 443 -4.71 25.78 -36.15
CA ASP A 443 -3.39 26.39 -36.14
C ASP A 443 -2.32 25.45 -36.69
N LYS A 444 -2.36 24.17 -36.28
CA LYS A 444 -1.46 23.14 -36.80
C LYS A 444 -1.63 22.93 -38.31
N LEU A 445 -2.86 23.03 -38.81
CA LEU A 445 -3.22 22.84 -40.22
C LEU A 445 -3.24 24.15 -41.04
N GLY A 446 -2.73 25.27 -40.50
CA GLY A 446 -2.62 26.55 -41.21
C GLY A 446 -3.95 27.15 -41.69
N THR A 447 -5.06 26.86 -41.01
CA THR A 447 -6.42 27.23 -41.43
C THR A 447 -7.01 28.35 -40.54
N PRO A 448 -7.70 29.39 -41.09
CA PRO A 448 -8.17 30.56 -40.32
C PRO A 448 -9.22 30.24 -39.24
N HIS A 449 -9.27 30.99 -38.13
CA HIS A 449 -10.05 30.67 -36.91
C HIS A 449 -11.59 30.79 -36.95
N TYR A 450 -12.22 31.04 -38.11
CA TYR A 450 -13.68 31.23 -38.14
C TYR A 450 -14.42 29.90 -37.91
N ILE A 451 -15.13 29.79 -36.77
CA ILE A 451 -15.99 28.65 -36.44
C ILE A 451 -17.45 29.14 -36.55
N PRO A 452 -18.21 28.76 -37.59
CA PRO A 452 -19.60 29.19 -37.75
C PRO A 452 -20.51 28.44 -36.77
N ILE A 453 -20.59 28.89 -35.51
CA ILE A 453 -21.46 28.25 -34.49
C ILE A 453 -22.93 28.70 -34.64
N ARG A 454 -23.27 29.64 -35.53
CA ARG A 454 -24.66 30.01 -35.83
C ARG A 454 -24.86 30.26 -37.32
N LYS A 455 -25.75 29.50 -37.95
CA LYS A 455 -26.33 29.88 -39.25
C LYS A 455 -27.20 31.12 -39.04
N THR A 456 -26.73 32.29 -39.44
CA THR A 456 -27.59 33.41 -39.83
C THR A 456 -27.58 33.50 -41.35
N HIS A 457 -28.76 33.30 -41.94
CA HIS A 457 -29.03 33.19 -43.38
C HIS A 457 -28.73 34.48 -44.18
N ALA A 458 -28.04 35.47 -43.60
CA ALA A 458 -27.87 36.82 -44.13
C ALA A 458 -26.48 37.11 -44.72
N GLU A 459 -25.42 36.41 -44.30
CA GLU A 459 -24.05 36.64 -44.79
C GLU A 459 -23.67 35.92 -46.11
N PRO A 460 -24.27 34.77 -46.50
CA PRO A 460 -23.93 34.16 -47.80
C PRO A 460 -24.55 34.87 -49.01
N LEU A 461 -25.50 35.79 -48.79
CA LEU A 461 -26.07 36.62 -49.87
C LEU A 461 -25.20 37.83 -50.20
N ALA A 462 -24.51 38.43 -49.21
CA ALA A 462 -23.61 39.55 -49.44
C ALA A 462 -22.36 39.15 -50.26
N LEU A 463 -21.83 37.94 -50.06
CA LEU A 463 -20.67 37.43 -50.79
C LEU A 463 -20.97 36.98 -52.24
N ARG A 464 -22.26 36.85 -52.61
CA ARG A 464 -22.68 36.52 -53.99
C ARG A 464 -22.94 37.75 -54.86
N GLU A 465 -23.15 38.93 -54.28
CA GLU A 465 -23.40 40.16 -55.03
C GLU A 465 -22.11 40.97 -55.31
N GLU A 466 -21.01 40.71 -54.60
CA GLU A 466 -19.74 41.46 -54.76
C GLU A 466 -18.72 40.82 -55.73
N ASN A 467 -19.02 39.67 -56.34
CA ASN A 467 -18.19 39.10 -57.42
C ASN A 467 -19.08 38.47 -58.50
N PRO A 468 -19.36 39.17 -59.62
CA PRO A 468 -20.07 38.59 -60.76
C PRO A 468 -19.25 37.55 -61.53
#